data_AF-A0A816LYA8-F1
#
_entry.id   AF-A0A816LYA8-F1
#
_cell.length_a   1.000
_cell.length_b   1.000
_cell.length_c   1.000
_cell.angle_alpha   90.00
_cell.angle_beta   90.00
_cell.angle_gamma   90.00
#
_symmetry.space_group_name_H-M   'P 1'
#
loop_
_entity.id
_entity.type
_entity.pdbx_description
1 polymer ?
#
loop_
_entity_poly.entity_id
_entity_poly.type
_entity_poly.pdbx_seq_one_letter_code
_entity_poly.pdbx_strand_id
1 'polypeptide(L)' 'MYLGFDDKFIRTWEYYFDYCAAGFKTLTLEDYQVVFSRPGNVAALGDPFHSFPSAHG' A
#
# COMPACT_ATOMS: atom_id res chain seq x y z
N MET A 1 29.50 8.72 2.44
CA MET A 1 29.22 8.68 0.99
C MET A 1 28.09 9.65 0.74
N TYR A 2 28.35 10.77 0.09
CA TYR A 2 27.39 11.85 -0.12
C TYR A 2 26.76 11.65 -1.51
N LEU A 3 25.44 11.47 -1.57
CA LEU A 3 24.68 11.24 -2.81
C LEU A 3 24.62 12.49 -3.73
N GLY A 4 25.38 13.55 -3.42
CA GLY A 4 25.37 14.82 -4.14
C GLY A 4 24.31 15.82 -3.65
N PHE A 5 23.53 15.48 -2.62
CA PHE A 5 22.42 16.30 -2.11
C PHE A 5 22.73 16.94 -0.77
N ASP A 6 22.32 18.19 -0.58
CA ASP A 6 22.56 18.92 0.67
C ASP A 6 21.95 18.25 1.91
N ASP A 7 22.49 18.60 3.08
CA ASP A 7 22.07 18.00 4.36
C ASP A 7 20.59 18.24 4.66
N LYS A 8 20.01 19.34 4.17
CA LYS A 8 18.59 19.63 4.35
C LYS A 8 17.74 18.62 3.57
N PHE A 9 18.10 18.36 2.32
CA PHE A 9 17.46 17.38 1.46
C PHE A 9 17.55 15.98 2.08
N ILE A 10 18.75 15.56 2.49
CA ILE A 10 18.95 14.23 3.10
C ILE A 10 18.05 14.06 4.31
N ARG A 11 18.06 15.02 5.25
CA ARG A 11 17.24 14.96 6.48
C ARG A 11 15.74 14.94 6.21
N THR A 12 15.27 15.64 5.17
CA THR A 12 13.85 15.61 4.80
C THR A 12 13.41 14.21 4.37
N TRP A 13 14.22 13.53 3.57
CA TRP A 13 13.89 12.19 3.09
C TRP A 13 14.06 11.12 4.15
N GLU A 14 15.08 11.22 5.01
CA GLU A 14 15.20 10.35 6.19
C GLU A 14 13.95 10.44 7.07
N TYR A 15 13.52 11.66 7.41
CA TYR A 15 12.30 11.86 8.19
C TYR A 15 11.06 11.29 7.50
N TYR A 16 10.91 11.52 6.19
CA TYR A 16 9.76 11.01 5.43
C TYR A 16 9.68 9.48 5.49
N PHE A 17 10.79 8.78 5.26
CA PHE A 17 10.79 7.31 5.27
C PHE A 17 10.55 6.74 6.67
N ASP A 18 11.18 7.31 7.69
CA ASP A 18 10.97 6.88 9.09
C ASP A 18 9.52 7.11 9.53
N TYR A 19 8.95 8.26 9.18
CA TYR A 19 7.55 8.57 9.47
C TYR A 19 6.59 7.58 8.79
N CYS A 20 6.77 7.31 7.49
CA CYS A 20 5.94 6.33 6.78
C CYS A 20 6.10 4.93 7.38
N ALA A 21 7.32 4.50 7.67
CA ALA A 21 7.58 3.19 8.28
C ALA A 21 6.90 3.06 9.65
N ALA A 22 6.96 4.10 10.49
CA ALA A 22 6.24 4.14 11.75
C ALA A 22 4.72 4.09 11.53
N GLY A 23 4.19 4.90 10.61
CA GLY A 23 2.76 4.95 10.28
C GLY A 23 2.19 3.62 9.81
N PHE A 24 2.91 2.88 8.96
CA PHE A 24 2.53 1.52 8.56
C PHE A 24 2.63 0.53 9.73
N LYS A 25 3.70 0.61 10.54
CA LYS A 25 3.89 -0.29 11.69
C LYS A 25 2.80 -0.13 12.76
N THR A 26 2.28 1.09 12.93
CA THR A 26 1.22 1.39 13.89
C THR A 26 -0.19 1.27 13.30
N LEU A 27 -0.32 0.80 12.06
CA LEU A 27 -1.60 0.71 11.33
C LEU A 27 -2.34 2.07 11.26
N THR A 28 -1.58 3.16 11.29
CA THR A 28 -2.10 4.53 11.12
C THR A 28 -2.11 4.92 9.65
N LEU A 29 -1.18 4.37 8.87
CA LEU A 29 -1.13 4.48 7.42
C LEU A 29 -1.33 3.10 6.82
N GLU A 30 -2.16 3.02 5.77
CA GLU A 30 -2.50 1.77 5.09
C GLU A 30 -2.57 2.02 3.57
N ASP A 31 -2.43 0.95 2.80
CA ASP A 31 -2.64 0.95 1.36
C ASP A 31 -3.65 -0.14 0.99
N TYR A 32 -4.65 0.23 0.19
CA TYR A 32 -5.76 -0.65 -0.14
C TYR A 32 -5.72 -1.01 -1.62
N GLN A 33 -5.62 -2.31 -1.88
CA GLN A 33 -5.81 -2.85 -3.23
C GLN A 33 -7.27 -3.24 -3.43
N VAL A 34 -8.04 -2.36 -4.08
CA VAL A 34 -9.48 -2.56 -4.33
C VAL A 34 -9.73 -2.88 -5.81
N VAL A 35 -10.50 -3.94 -6.07
CA VAL A 35 -10.92 -4.32 -7.42
C VAL A 35 -12.43 -4.15 -7.57
N PHE A 36 -12.85 -3.42 -8.60
CA PHE A 36 -14.26 -3.22 -8.92
C PHE A 36 -14.69 -4.13 -10.07
N SER A 37 -15.92 -4.64 -9.98
CA SER A 37 -16.54 -5.41 -11.04
C SER A 37 -18.04 -5.10 -11.14
N ARG A 38 -18.67 -5.55 -12.24
CA ARG A 38 -20.12 -5.39 -12.42
C ARG A 38 -20.88 -6.45 -11.61
N PRO A 39 -22.12 -6.17 -11.18
CA PRO A 39 -22.99 -7.20 -10.59
C PRO A 39 -23.09 -8.42 -11.51
N GLY A 40 -22.94 -9.62 -10.95
CA GLY A 40 -23.03 -10.89 -11.69
C GLY A 40 -21.71 -11.41 -12.28
N ASN A 41 -20.61 -10.66 -12.20
CA ASN A 41 -19.31 -11.12 -12.74
C ASN A 41 -18.85 -12.46 -12.14
N VAL A 42 -19.00 -12.65 -10.83
CA VAL A 42 -18.62 -13.89 -10.15
C VAL A 42 -19.41 -15.09 -10.69
N ALA A 43 -20.71 -14.91 -10.96
CA ALA A 43 -21.56 -15.97 -11.50
C ALA A 43 -21.24 -16.29 -12.97
N ALA A 44 -20.87 -15.28 -13.76
CA ALA A 44 -20.61 -15.43 -15.19
C ALA A 44 -19.20 -15.95 -15.51
N LEU A 45 -18.20 -15.56 -14.71
CA LEU A 45 -16.78 -15.79 -15.00
C LEU A 45 -16.06 -16.60 -13.91
N GLY A 46 -16.75 -16.93 -12.80
CA GLY A 46 -16.13 -17.47 -11.60
C GLY A 46 -15.55 -16.37 -10.70
N ASP A 47 -15.20 -16.73 -9.47
CA ASP A 47 -14.49 -15.84 -8.55
C ASP A 47 -12.97 -15.87 -8.83
N PRO A 48 -12.39 -14.81 -9.41
CA PRO A 48 -10.95 -14.77 -9.66
C PRO A 48 -10.14 -14.58 -8.37
N PHE A 49 -10.78 -14.20 -7.26
CA PHE A 49 -10.11 -13.90 -6.01
C PHE A 49 -10.27 -14.99 -4.95
N HIS A 50 -10.79 -16.17 -5.29
CA HIS A 50 -11.08 -17.24 -4.32
C HIS A 50 -9.87 -17.63 -3.44
N SER A 51 -8.64 -17.45 -3.94
CA SER A 51 -7.39 -17.76 -3.24
C SER A 51 -6.86 -16.60 -2.39
N PHE A 52 -7.49 -15.43 -2.43
CA PHE A 52 -7.10 -14.23 -1.67
C PHE A 52 -8.02 -14.07 -0.46
N PRO A 53 -7.53 -14.33 0.77
CA PRO A 53 -8.36 -14.30 1.98
C PRO A 53 -9.04 -12.95 2.21
N SER A 54 -8.38 -11.85 1.86
CA SER A 54 -8.89 -10.49 2.04
C SER A 54 -10.03 -10.11 1.09
N ALA A 55 -10.24 -10.88 0.02
CA ALA A 55 -11.33 -10.62 -0.93
C ALA A 55 -12.70 -11.10 -0.42
N HIS A 56 -12.71 -11.86 0.67
CA HIS A 56 -13.90 -12.46 1.29
C HIS A 56 -14.14 -11.77 2.64
N GLY A 57 -14.52 -10.49 2.58
CA GLY A 57 -14.92 -9.68 3.73
C GLY A 57 -16.42 -9.74 3.98
#